data_AF-A0A7C9JEY0-F1
#
_entry.id   AF-A0A7C9JEY0-F1
#
_cell.length_a   1.000
_cell.length_b   1.000
_cell.length_c   1.000
_cell.angle_alpha   90.00
_cell.angle_beta   90.00
_cell.angle_gamma   90.00
#
_symmetry.space_group_name_H-M   'P 1'
#
loop_
_entity.id
_entity.type
_entity.pdbx_description
1 polymer ?
#
loop_
_entity_poly.entity_id
_entity_poly.type
_entity_poly.pdbx_seq_one_letter_code
_entity_poly.pdbx_strand_id
1 'polypeptide(L)' 'MKTCYRIPYGGNASIEVRRDGTAVLRMYCGHKTEVRRCASETSAKRTLSRWTDGLYERVG' A
#
# COMPACT_ATOMS: atom_id res chain seq x y z
N MET A 1 10.42 -0.75 -7.87
CA MET A 1 10.77 -1.27 -6.52
C MET A 1 9.47 -1.60 -5.79
N LYS A 2 9.37 -2.80 -5.18
CA LYS A 2 8.19 -3.22 -4.43
C LYS A 2 8.49 -3.25 -2.93
N THR A 3 7.65 -2.60 -2.16
CA THR A 3 7.72 -2.58 -0.69
C THR A 3 6.45 -3.20 -0.13
N CYS A 4 6.59 -4.17 0.77
CA CYS A 4 5.47 -4.83 1.43
C CYS A 4 5.20 -4.22 2.80
N TYR A 5 3.95 -4.28 3.22
CA TYR A 5 3.49 -3.77 4.51
C TYR A 5 2.52 -4.75 5.14
N ARG A 6 2.66 -4.95 6.45
CA ARG A 6 1.65 -5.58 7.28
C ARG A 6 0.69 -4.50 7.75
N ILE A 7 -0.60 -4.81 7.69
CA ILE A 7 -1.67 -3.92 8.15
C ILE A 7 -2.45 -4.67 9.25
N PRO A 8 -3.19 -3.97 10.11
CA PRO A 8 -4.04 -4.59 11.12
C PRO A 8 -5.11 -5.48 10.48
N TYR A 9 -5.81 -6.25 11.32
CA TYR A 9 -6.92 -7.12 10.91
C TYR A 9 -6.52 -8.29 10.00
N GLY A 10 -5.24 -8.71 10.05
CA GLY A 10 -4.74 -9.87 9.30
C GLY A 10 -4.57 -9.62 7.80
N GLY A 11 -4.58 -8.35 7.38
CA GLY A 11 -4.38 -7.97 5.99
C GLY A 11 -2.92 -7.75 5.61
N ASN A 12 -2.69 -7.47 4.33
CA ASN A 12 -1.39 -7.05 3.81
C ASN A 12 -1.55 -5.93 2.78
N ALA A 13 -0.53 -5.09 2.65
CA ALA A 13 -0.46 -4.11 1.59
C ALA A 13 0.90 -4.16 0.89
N SER A 14 0.97 -3.65 -0.33
CA SER A 14 2.22 -3.45 -1.04
C SER A 14 2.17 -2.20 -1.92
N ILE A 15 3.28 -1.50 -1.99
CA ILE A 15 3.48 -0.35 -2.88
C ILE A 15 4.56 -0.72 -3.87
N GLU A 16 4.23 -0.65 -5.15
CA GLU A 16 5.16 -0.87 -6.24
C GLU A 16 5.39 0.44 -6.99
N VAL A 17 6.62 0.96 -6.91
CA VAL A 17 7.04 2.17 -7.62
C VAL A 17 7.58 1.78 -8.99
N ARG A 18 7.04 2.43 -10.03
CA ARG A 18 7.37 2.25 -11.43
C ARG A 18 8.47 3.22 -11.89
N ARG A 19 9.02 2.96 -13.07
CA ARG A 19 10.12 3.76 -13.65
C ARG A 19 9.72 5.20 -13.96
N ASP A 20 8.44 5.45 -14.24
CA ASP A 20 7.86 6.77 -14.51
C ASP A 20 7.58 7.57 -13.22
N GLY A 21 7.92 7.04 -12.05
CA GLY A 21 7.68 7.66 -10.74
C GLY A 21 6.28 7.42 -10.18
N THR A 22 5.38 6.81 -10.95
CA THR A 22 4.05 6.42 -10.46
C THR A 22 4.14 5.22 -9.51
N ALA A 23 3.12 5.04 -8.68
CA ALA A 23 3.06 3.93 -7.74
C ALA A 23 1.74 3.17 -7.85
N VAL A 24 1.81 1.86 -7.63
CA VAL A 24 0.64 0.98 -7.51
C VAL A 24 0.54 0.53 -6.06
N LEU A 25 -0.54 0.90 -5.39
CA LEU A 25 -0.91 0.42 -4.07
C LEU A 25 -1.85 -0.77 -4.21
N ARG A 26 -1.47 -1.92 -3.66
CA ARG A 26 -2.34 -3.09 -3.53
C ARG A 26 -2.60 -3.34 -2.05
N MET A 27 -3.87 -3.48 -1.70
CA MET A 27 -4.38 -3.61 -0.34
C MET A 27 -5.24 -4.87 -0.25
N TYR A 28 -4.97 -5.72 0.73
CA TYR A 28 -5.71 -6.95 0.97
C TYR A 28 -6.18 -6.97 2.43
N CYS A 29 -7.48 -7.09 2.65
CA CYS A 29 -8.07 -7.25 3.98
C CYS A 29 -9.34 -8.10 3.88
N GLY A 30 -9.47 -9.12 4.74
CA GLY A 30 -10.70 -9.90 4.88
C GLY A 30 -11.30 -10.39 3.56
N HIS A 31 -10.48 -11.00 2.68
CA HIS A 31 -10.86 -11.51 1.34
C HIS A 31 -11.16 -10.46 0.26
N LYS A 32 -11.04 -9.16 0.55
CA LYS A 32 -11.13 -8.11 -0.46
C LYS A 32 -9.74 -7.64 -0.85
N THR A 33 -9.53 -7.50 -2.17
CA THR A 33 -8.33 -6.88 -2.72
C THR A 33 -8.72 -5.59 -3.43
N GLU A 34 -8.08 -4.51 -3.04
CA GLU A 34 -8.16 -3.23 -3.75
C GLU A 34 -6.80 -2.91 -4.39
N VAL A 35 -6.84 -2.42 -5.62
CA VAL A 35 -5.66 -1.98 -6.36
C VAL A 35 -5.89 -0.55 -6.82
N ARG A 36 -4.99 0.35 -6.43
CA ARG A 36 -5.08 1.77 -6.76
C ARG A 36 -3.78 2.26 -7.38
N ARG A 37 -3.90 3.00 -8.48
CA ARG A 37 -2.78 3.74 -9.07
C ARG A 37 -2.68 5.10 -8.39
N CYS A 38 -1.47 5.49 -8.05
CA CYS A 38 -1.13 6.73 -7.39
C CYS A 38 -0.07 7.47 -8.20
N ALA A 39 -0.12 8.80 -8.15
CA ALA A 39 0.84 9.64 -8.87
C ALA A 39 2.29 9.47 -8.39
N SER A 40 2.49 9.07 -7.13
CA SER A 40 3.82 8.85 -6.54
C SER A 40 3.76 7.86 -5.37
N GLU A 41 4.94 7.42 -4.92
CA GLU A 41 5.09 6.62 -3.69
C GLU A 41 4.51 7.34 -2.47
N THR A 42 4.72 8.65 -2.34
CA THR A 42 4.19 9.45 -1.23
C THR A 42 2.66 9.47 -1.22
N SER A 43 2.03 9.61 -2.38
CA SER A 43 0.57 9.52 -2.51
C SER A 43 0.05 8.12 -2.17
N ALA A 44 0.77 7.07 -2.53
CA ALA A 44 0.43 5.70 -2.17
C ALA A 44 0.54 5.48 -0.65
N LYS A 45 1.63 5.92 -0.01
CA LYS A 45 1.81 5.86 1.45
C LYS A 45 0.72 6.63 2.21
N ARG A 46 0.35 7.82 1.73
CA ARG A 46 -0.75 8.60 2.31
C ARG A 46 -2.09 7.87 2.20
N THR A 47 -2.34 7.22 1.06
CA THR A 47 -3.57 6.43 0.86
C THR A 47 -3.59 5.22 1.79
N LEU A 48 -2.48 4.49 1.89
CA LEU A 48 -2.31 3.37 2.81
C LEU A 48 -2.55 3.81 4.26
N SER A 49 -1.90 4.89 4.68
CA SER A 49 -2.08 5.47 6.02
C SER A 49 -3.53 5.83 6.31
N ARG A 50 -4.25 6.46 5.37
CA ARG A 50 -5.68 6.77 5.56
C ARG A 50 -6.56 5.53 5.63
N TRP A 51 -6.19 4.46 4.94
CA TRP A 51 -6.96 3.23 4.92
C TRP A 51 -6.77 2.38 6.18
N THR A 52 -5.61 2.50 6.83
CA THR A 52 -5.27 1.73 8.03
C THR A 52 -5.21 2.58 9.30
N ASP A 53 -5.70 3.82 9.26
CA ASP A 53 -5.58 4.79 10.37
C ASP A 53 -4.15 5.00 10.86
N GLY A 54 -3.18 4.91 9.94
CA GLY A 54 -1.75 5.01 10.22
C GLY A 54 -1.13 3.73 10.78
N LEU A 55 -1.92 2.69 11.02
CA LEU A 55 -1.46 1.40 11.53
C LEU A 55 -0.97 0.55 10.35
N TYR A 56 0.28 0.71 9.95
CA TYR A 56 0.91 -0.21 9.00
C TYR A 56 2.41 -0.27 9.27
N GLU A 57 2.98 -1.46 9.07
CA GLU A 57 4.39 -1.72 9.33
C GLU A 57 5.05 -2.21 8.07
N ARG A 58 6.23 -1.68 7.75
CA ARG A 58 7.00 -2.15 6.60
C ARG A 58 7.52 -3.55 6.90
N VAL A 59 7.26 -4.49 5.99
CA VAL A 59 7.84 -5.82 6.01
C VAL A 59 8.95 -5.85 4.97
N GLY A 60 10.17 -6.04 5.45
CA GLY A 60 11.41 -6.10 4.66
C GLY A 60 12.13 -7.40 4.91
#